data_AF-A0A6A5G838-F1
#
_entry.id   AF-A0A6A5G838-F1
#
_cell.length_a   1.000
_cell.length_b   1.000
_cell.length_c   1.000
_cell.angle_alpha   90.00
_cell.angle_beta   90.00
_cell.angle_gamma   90.00
#
_symmetry.space_group_name_H-M   'P 1'
#
loop_
_entity.id
_entity.type
_entity.pdbx_description
1 polymer ?
#
loop_
_entity_poly.entity_id
_entity_poly.type
_entity_poly.pdbx_seq_one_letter_code
_entity_poly.pdbx_strand_id
1 'polypeptide(L)'
;MYIGIEYDAWERLDLSPMEVFGISRVDTWRPNNFSEKEEFDTVRRTIIIEGIHNCLLDLFGSSVNYEIRSYDRQLPPSLKNIKNSYIASFAVTDAEKLEACFRKSPHQEYIVLDGMGPLKFCQNSVINQTEYLIVSCFEACGDDILRSFKGKCLNLISVHLQLSTITKFLNDWKSDLGFRNLKFLSICHSYNENWDIAKIMEDSGVRRLLDYNVIKWKERRLSTVSSEWKEWKERRLLTRKYLDRDSDRERAFVHISPREFYFVVGSSAEIKNGRWFNW
;
A
#
# COMPACT_ATOMS: atom_id res chain seq x y z
N MET A 1 17.09 3.41 -12.31
CA MET A 1 18.23 3.65 -11.40
C MET A 1 17.66 3.76 -9.99
N TYR A 2 18.11 2.93 -9.06
CA TYR A 2 17.63 2.93 -7.67
C TYR A 2 18.54 3.82 -6.84
N ILE A 3 17.94 4.80 -6.16
CA ILE A 3 18.64 5.62 -5.16
C ILE A 3 17.80 5.52 -3.91
N GLY A 4 18.08 4.47 -3.13
CA GLY A 4 17.61 4.37 -1.76
C GLY A 4 18.59 5.13 -0.87
N ILE A 5 18.08 6.06 -0.07
CA ILE A 5 18.85 6.59 1.06
C ILE A 5 18.61 5.60 2.20
N GLU A 6 19.41 4.53 2.21
CA GLU A 6 19.35 3.48 3.23
C GLU A 6 20.33 3.78 4.38
N TYR A 7 19.90 3.45 5.60
CA TYR A 7 20.78 3.18 6.74
C TYR A 7 20.57 1.70 7.12
N ASP A 8 21.54 0.87 6.72
CA ASP A 8 21.85 -0.55 7.00
C ASP A 8 20.78 -1.66 6.82
N ALA A 9 21.05 -2.62 5.91
CA ALA A 9 21.75 -3.89 6.21
C ALA A 9 21.85 -4.79 4.95
N TRP A 10 23.08 -5.13 4.52
CA TRP A 10 23.38 -6.00 3.38
C TRP A 10 23.63 -7.45 3.79
N GLU A 11 23.19 -8.41 2.96
CA GLU A 11 24.05 -9.50 2.49
C GLU A 11 23.57 -10.06 1.12
N ARG A 12 24.50 -10.00 0.15
CA ARG A 12 24.58 -10.69 -1.16
C ARG A 12 23.60 -10.31 -2.28
N LEU A 13 24.10 -9.56 -3.27
CA LEU A 13 24.14 -9.89 -4.71
C LEU A 13 24.85 -8.78 -5.53
N ASP A 14 25.63 -9.19 -6.53
CA ASP A 14 26.47 -8.37 -7.43
C ASP A 14 25.68 -7.43 -8.37
N LEU A 15 25.12 -6.36 -7.81
CA LEU A 15 24.80 -5.13 -8.55
C LEU A 15 25.19 -3.97 -7.64
N SER A 16 26.20 -3.19 -8.02
CA SER A 16 26.63 -2.01 -7.26
C SER A 16 25.63 -0.86 -7.45
N PRO A 17 24.82 -0.51 -6.44
CA PRO A 17 24.14 0.78 -6.45
C PRO A 17 25.20 1.89 -6.48
N MET A 18 24.96 2.93 -7.28
CA MET A 18 25.86 4.08 -7.32
C MET A 18 25.70 4.88 -6.02
N GLU A 19 26.62 4.67 -5.08
CA GLU A 19 26.83 5.57 -3.94
C GLU A 19 27.32 6.92 -4.47
N VAL A 20 26.45 7.94 -4.42
CA VAL A 20 26.85 9.32 -4.76
C VAL A 20 27.24 10.05 -3.48
N PHE A 21 28.54 9.96 -3.21
CA PHE A 21 29.42 10.64 -2.25
C PHE A 21 28.86 11.63 -1.21
N GLY A 22 29.22 11.36 0.05
CA GLY A 22 29.24 12.33 1.15
C GLY A 22 29.46 11.78 2.56
N ILE A 23 29.25 10.47 2.82
CA ILE A 23 29.42 9.88 4.16
C ILE A 23 30.41 8.71 4.06
N SER A 24 31.65 8.95 4.45
CA SER A 24 32.74 7.96 4.47
C SER A 24 32.87 7.34 5.86
N ARG A 25 33.07 6.01 5.90
CA ARG A 25 33.63 5.16 6.98
C ARG A 25 33.81 5.85 8.35
N VAL A 26 32.87 5.63 9.27
CA VAL A 26 33.11 5.77 10.71
C VAL A 26 32.41 4.62 11.42
N ASP A 27 33.20 3.90 12.21
CA ASP A 27 32.94 2.91 13.25
C ASP A 27 31.50 2.41 13.49
N THR A 28 31.39 1.10 13.64
CA THR A 28 30.23 0.38 14.17
C THR A 28 29.67 1.06 15.43
N TRP A 29 28.64 1.88 15.27
CA TRP A 29 27.89 2.47 16.38
C TRP A 29 26.54 1.77 16.48
N ARG A 30 26.44 0.84 17.45
CA ARG A 30 25.16 0.24 17.86
C ARG A 30 24.31 1.31 18.54
N PRO A 31 23.17 1.75 18.00
CA PRO A 31 22.36 2.76 18.66
C PRO A 31 21.27 2.05 19.48
N ASN A 32 21.65 1.39 20.57
CA ASN A 32 20.67 1.05 21.61
C ASN A 32 20.37 2.24 22.55
N ASN A 33 20.99 3.41 22.33
CA ASN A 33 20.75 4.62 23.10
C ASN A 33 20.92 5.87 22.21
N PHE A 34 19.92 6.22 21.40
CA PHE A 34 19.74 7.63 21.06
C PHE A 34 18.95 8.28 22.20
N SER A 35 19.71 8.85 23.13
CA SER A 35 19.25 10.02 23.87
C SER A 35 18.98 11.16 22.89
N GLU A 36 18.05 12.03 23.28
CA GLU A 36 17.42 13.17 22.58
C GLU A 36 18.35 14.24 21.96
N LYS A 37 19.52 13.91 21.42
CA LYS A 37 20.48 14.90 20.94
C LYS A 37 20.55 15.01 19.41
N GLU A 38 20.14 16.20 18.99
CA GLU A 38 20.20 16.82 17.68
C GLU A 38 19.21 16.26 16.65
N GLU A 39 17.99 16.79 16.74
CA GLU A 39 17.10 17.01 15.61
C GLU A 39 17.94 17.64 14.47
N PHE A 40 18.48 16.81 13.59
CA PHE A 40 19.19 17.26 12.41
C PHE A 40 18.30 18.25 11.68
N ASP A 41 18.75 19.51 11.54
CA ASP A 41 17.95 20.64 11.05
C ASP A 41 17.16 20.24 9.79
N THR A 42 15.84 20.11 9.95
CA THR A 42 14.90 19.66 8.92
C THR A 42 15.01 20.50 7.65
N VAL A 43 15.38 21.79 7.77
CA VAL A 43 15.59 22.68 6.63
C VAL A 43 16.83 22.27 5.85
N ARG A 44 17.97 22.08 6.54
CA ARG A 44 19.23 21.63 5.89
C ARG A 44 19.06 20.27 5.24
N ARG A 45 18.40 19.33 5.91
CA ARG A 45 18.06 18.01 5.35
C ARG A 45 17.29 18.13 4.03
N THR A 46 16.23 18.94 4.05
CA THR A 46 15.38 19.16 2.87
C THR A 46 16.20 19.72 1.72
N ILE A 47 17.02 20.74 1.96
CA ILE A 47 17.89 21.36 0.95
C ILE A 47 18.86 20.35 0.34
N ILE A 48 19.51 19.53 1.16
CA ILE A 48 20.48 18.52 0.69
C ILE A 48 19.79 17.47 -0.18
N ILE A 49 18.67 16.90 0.29
CA ILE A 49 17.94 15.86 -0.45
C ILE A 49 17.39 16.43 -1.77
N GLU A 50 16.83 17.64 -1.76
CA GLU A 50 16.35 18.31 -2.98
C GLU A 50 17.49 18.61 -3.96
N GLY A 51 18.65 19.05 -3.46
CA GLY A 51 19.84 19.30 -4.26
C GLY A 51 20.33 18.04 -4.97
N ILE A 52 20.50 16.95 -4.22
CA ILE A 52 20.89 15.65 -4.78
C ILE A 52 19.88 15.18 -5.83
N HIS A 53 18.58 15.25 -5.50
CA HIS A 53 17.52 14.85 -6.43
C HIS A 53 17.53 15.65 -7.74
N ASN A 54 17.75 16.96 -7.67
CA ASN A 54 17.86 17.79 -8.86
C ASN A 54 19.09 17.43 -9.70
N CYS A 55 20.25 17.21 -9.08
CA CYS A 55 21.46 16.76 -9.80
C CYS A 55 21.21 15.43 -10.54
N LEU A 56 20.50 14.50 -9.91
CA LEU A 56 20.16 13.21 -10.52
C LEU A 56 19.19 13.38 -11.69
N LEU A 57 18.24 14.30 -11.60
CA LEU A 57 17.36 14.61 -12.71
C LEU A 57 18.09 15.28 -13.87
N ASP A 58 19.07 16.14 -13.58
CA ASP A 58 19.88 16.78 -14.62
C ASP A 58 20.79 15.77 -15.33
N LEU A 59 21.30 14.76 -14.61
CA LEU A 59 22.17 13.71 -15.16
C LEU A 59 21.41 12.67 -15.99
N PHE A 60 20.26 12.20 -15.49
CA PHE A 60 19.56 11.04 -16.07
C PHE A 60 18.26 11.42 -16.79
N GLY A 61 17.81 12.67 -16.66
CA GLY A 61 16.58 13.16 -17.26
C GLY A 61 15.32 12.70 -16.51
N SER A 62 14.18 13.30 -16.87
CA SER A 62 12.88 12.98 -16.27
C SER A 62 12.27 11.66 -16.76
N SER A 63 12.87 11.02 -17.77
CA SER A 63 12.40 9.74 -18.33
C SER A 63 12.68 8.54 -17.41
N VAL A 64 13.55 8.71 -16.42
CA VAL A 64 13.82 7.66 -15.43
C VAL A 64 12.73 7.65 -14.36
N ASN A 65 12.24 6.47 -14.00
CA ASN A 65 11.33 6.31 -12.88
C ASN A 65 12.10 6.50 -11.57
N TYR A 66 11.76 7.55 -10.82
CA TYR A 66 12.28 7.78 -9.48
C TYR A 66 11.29 7.30 -8.43
N GLU A 67 11.87 6.76 -7.36
CA GLU A 67 11.17 6.25 -6.20
C GLU A 67 11.77 6.86 -4.94
N ILE A 68 10.92 7.27 -4.00
CA ILE A 68 11.36 7.66 -2.66
C ILE A 68 11.26 6.45 -1.74
N ARG A 69 12.31 6.19 -0.98
CA ARG A 69 12.26 5.34 0.22
C ARG A 69 12.71 6.13 1.43
N SER A 70 11.84 6.23 2.42
CA SER A 70 12.13 6.84 3.72
C SER A 70 11.82 5.83 4.82
N TYR A 71 12.81 5.56 5.67
CA TYR A 71 12.70 4.71 6.86
C TYR A 71 12.91 5.51 8.15
N ASP A 72 12.90 6.84 8.04
CA ASP A 72 13.14 7.77 9.12
C ASP A 72 11.83 8.08 9.87
N ARG A 73 11.95 8.45 11.15
CA ARG A 73 10.85 8.99 11.94
C ARG A 73 10.28 10.28 11.36
N GLN A 74 11.10 11.04 10.66
CA GLN A 74 10.68 12.26 9.95
C GLN A 74 10.21 11.96 8.53
N LEU A 75 9.22 12.73 8.08
CA LEU A 75 8.70 12.64 6.72
C LEU A 75 9.72 13.14 5.68
N PRO A 76 9.76 12.53 4.48
CA PRO A 76 10.63 13.00 3.41
C PRO A 76 10.18 14.36 2.86
N PRO A 77 11.09 15.16 2.30
CA PRO A 77 10.71 16.37 1.59
C PRO A 77 9.91 16.07 0.33
N SER A 78 9.17 17.06 -0.16
CA SER A 78 8.43 16.91 -1.42
C SER A 78 9.36 17.04 -2.62
N LEU A 79 9.48 15.97 -3.41
CA LEU A 79 10.33 15.90 -4.60
C LEU A 79 9.48 15.84 -5.89
N LYS A 80 10.03 16.38 -6.98
CA LYS A 80 9.40 16.37 -8.32
C LYS A 80 9.70 15.06 -9.05
N ASN A 81 8.86 14.67 -10.01
CA ASN A 81 9.06 13.48 -10.85
C ASN A 81 9.17 12.15 -10.07
N ILE A 82 8.45 12.03 -8.96
CA ILE A 82 8.36 10.79 -8.19
C ILE A 82 7.16 9.98 -8.64
N LYS A 83 7.40 8.73 -9.02
CA LYS A 83 6.35 7.82 -9.49
C LYS A 83 5.88 6.87 -8.40
N ASN A 84 6.79 6.46 -7.52
CA ASN A 84 6.50 5.56 -6.41
C ASN A 84 7.06 6.11 -5.09
N SER A 85 6.37 5.87 -3.98
CA SER A 85 6.90 6.18 -2.64
C SER A 85 6.74 5.01 -1.69
N TYR A 86 7.74 4.83 -0.83
CA TYR A 86 7.70 4.01 0.36
C TYR A 86 8.14 4.86 1.53
N ILE A 87 7.23 5.12 2.45
CA ILE A 87 7.47 5.94 3.63
C ILE A 87 7.14 5.05 4.82
N ALA A 88 8.11 4.82 5.69
CA ALA A 88 8.01 3.92 6.83
C ALA A 88 8.60 4.53 8.10
N SER A 89 8.33 3.89 9.24
CA SER A 89 8.92 4.18 10.55
C SER A 89 8.61 5.57 11.11
N PHE A 90 7.66 6.28 10.51
CA PHE A 90 7.25 7.60 10.99
C PHE A 90 6.27 7.49 12.16
N ALA A 91 6.39 8.41 13.11
CA ALA A 91 5.49 8.51 14.27
C ALA A 91 4.12 9.07 13.87
N VAL A 92 3.20 9.17 14.84
CA VAL A 92 1.87 9.81 14.68
C VAL A 92 1.98 11.03 13.77
N THR A 93 1.29 10.99 12.65
CA THR A 93 1.51 11.94 11.58
C THR A 93 0.37 12.94 11.51
N ASP A 94 0.75 14.21 11.48
CA ASP A 94 -0.15 15.27 11.06
C ASP A 94 -0.53 15.06 9.59
N ALA A 95 -1.83 15.12 9.30
CA ALA A 95 -2.36 14.86 7.96
C ALA A 95 -1.80 15.84 6.92
N GLU A 96 -1.64 17.12 7.26
CA GLU A 96 -1.13 18.15 6.35
C GLU A 96 0.35 17.95 6.09
N LYS A 97 1.13 17.53 7.11
CA LYS A 97 2.55 17.21 6.92
C LYS A 97 2.74 16.02 6.00
N LEU A 98 1.93 14.97 6.16
CA LEU A 98 1.98 13.81 5.26
C LEU A 98 1.59 14.19 3.83
N GLU A 99 0.50 14.95 3.67
CA GLU A 99 0.04 15.43 2.37
C GLU A 99 1.11 16.31 1.68
N ALA A 100 1.82 17.13 2.44
CA ALA A 100 2.88 18.01 1.93
C ALA A 100 4.00 17.23 1.23
N CYS A 101 4.28 15.98 1.62
CA CYS A 101 5.28 15.12 0.96
C CYS A 101 4.96 14.92 -0.53
N PHE A 102 3.68 14.89 -0.89
CA PHE A 102 3.22 14.57 -2.24
C PHE A 102 3.00 15.82 -3.11
N ARG A 103 3.17 17.03 -2.58
CA ARG A 103 2.83 18.29 -3.27
C ARG A 103 3.49 18.48 -4.64
N LYS A 104 4.78 18.15 -4.77
CA LYS A 104 5.54 18.26 -6.04
C LYS A 104 5.36 17.06 -6.98
N SER A 105 4.75 15.97 -6.50
CA SER A 105 4.44 14.78 -7.28
C SER A 105 3.10 14.17 -6.81
N PRO A 106 1.95 14.83 -7.09
CA PRO A 106 0.66 14.42 -6.54
C PRO A 106 0.05 13.19 -7.23
N HIS A 107 0.51 12.86 -8.44
CA HIS A 107 -0.02 11.76 -9.26
C HIS A 107 0.91 10.54 -9.25
N GLN A 108 1.33 10.14 -8.06
CA GLN A 108 2.13 8.91 -7.93
C GLN A 108 1.27 7.70 -8.27
N GLU A 109 1.90 6.69 -8.84
CA GLU A 109 1.22 5.45 -9.23
C GLU A 109 1.12 4.47 -8.07
N TYR A 110 2.15 4.43 -7.21
CA TYR A 110 2.26 3.45 -6.14
C TYR A 110 2.78 4.09 -4.85
N ILE A 111 2.04 3.91 -3.75
CA ILE A 111 2.41 4.46 -2.44
C ILE A 111 2.33 3.35 -1.39
N VAL A 112 3.38 3.23 -0.59
CA VAL A 112 3.38 2.46 0.67
C VAL A 112 3.59 3.40 1.83
N LEU A 113 2.71 3.29 2.81
CA LEU A 113 2.81 3.96 4.10
C LEU A 113 2.86 2.90 5.18
N ASP A 114 3.97 2.82 5.90
CA ASP A 114 4.18 1.87 7.00
C ASP A 114 4.46 2.66 8.29
N GLY A 115 3.38 3.11 8.91
CA GLY A 115 3.43 3.99 10.07
C GLY A 115 3.52 3.21 11.38
N MET A 116 4.32 3.72 12.32
CA MET A 116 4.39 3.16 13.68
C MET A 116 3.23 3.63 14.58
N GLY A 117 2.40 4.56 14.11
CA GLY A 117 1.25 5.08 14.86
C GLY A 117 0.06 5.45 13.96
N PRO A 118 -1.02 5.98 14.56
CA PRO A 118 -2.22 6.40 13.84
C PRO A 118 -1.92 7.30 12.65
N LEU A 119 -2.36 6.86 11.47
CA LEU A 119 -2.26 7.61 10.23
C LEU A 119 -3.51 8.46 10.02
N LYS A 120 -3.35 9.72 9.63
CA LYS A 120 -4.48 10.58 9.25
C LYS A 120 -4.25 11.14 7.86
N PHE A 121 -5.28 11.14 7.03
CA PHE A 121 -5.26 11.74 5.71
C PHE A 121 -6.08 13.02 5.69
N CYS A 122 -5.67 13.98 4.87
CA CYS A 122 -6.50 15.12 4.55
C CYS A 122 -7.78 14.68 3.83
N GLN A 123 -8.84 15.47 3.96
CA GLN A 123 -10.03 15.27 3.14
C GLN A 123 -9.65 15.39 1.66
N ASN A 124 -10.05 14.40 0.84
CA ASN A 124 -9.68 14.30 -0.58
C ASN A 124 -8.16 14.20 -0.85
N SER A 125 -7.38 13.67 0.12
CA SER A 125 -5.94 13.43 -0.02
C SER A 125 -5.57 12.81 -1.37
N VAL A 126 -4.47 13.30 -1.97
CA VAL A 126 -3.91 12.75 -3.21
C VAL A 126 -3.48 11.29 -3.04
N ILE A 127 -3.16 10.88 -1.81
CA ILE A 127 -2.77 9.50 -1.48
C ILE A 127 -3.91 8.52 -1.80
N ASN A 128 -5.17 8.90 -1.55
CA ASN A 128 -6.33 8.07 -1.84
C ASN A 128 -6.68 7.97 -3.34
N GLN A 129 -6.02 8.77 -4.17
CA GLN A 129 -6.20 8.80 -5.62
C GLN A 129 -5.13 7.99 -6.36
N THR A 130 -4.10 7.50 -5.65
CA THR A 130 -3.06 6.65 -6.22
C THR A 130 -3.65 5.36 -6.78
N GLU A 131 -3.02 4.78 -7.80
CA GLU A 131 -3.52 3.54 -8.39
C GLU A 131 -3.35 2.35 -7.45
N TYR A 132 -2.23 2.31 -6.73
CA TYR A 132 -1.84 1.22 -5.82
C TYR A 132 -1.45 1.80 -4.47
N LEU A 133 -2.24 1.50 -3.44
CA LEU A 133 -2.01 1.97 -2.09
C LEU A 133 -1.81 0.77 -1.14
N ILE A 134 -0.72 0.80 -0.40
CA ILE A 134 -0.51 -0.07 0.75
C ILE A 134 -0.41 0.80 2.00
N VAL A 135 -1.25 0.53 2.98
CA VAL A 135 -1.17 1.15 4.29
C VAL A 135 -1.02 0.06 5.34
N SER A 136 0.08 0.15 6.08
CA SER A 136 0.35 -0.62 7.28
C SER A 136 0.38 0.37 8.44
N CYS A 137 -0.58 0.24 9.34
CA CYS A 137 -0.60 1.03 10.56
C CYS A 137 -1.39 0.31 11.64
N PHE A 138 -0.89 0.37 12.87
CA PHE A 138 -1.65 -0.02 14.04
C PHE A 138 -2.63 1.11 14.37
N GLU A 139 -3.94 0.82 14.31
CA GLU A 139 -5.08 1.67 14.72
C GLU A 139 -5.76 2.63 13.70
N ALA A 140 -7.03 2.89 14.01
CA ALA A 140 -7.91 4.05 13.78
C ALA A 140 -8.17 4.69 12.39
N CYS A 141 -7.57 4.26 11.28
CA CYS A 141 -7.81 4.94 9.99
C CYS A 141 -8.31 4.08 8.84
N GLY A 142 -8.43 2.76 9.04
CA GLY A 142 -8.83 1.83 7.97
C GLY A 142 -10.17 2.21 7.33
N ASP A 143 -11.14 2.64 8.14
CA ASP A 143 -12.47 3.04 7.68
C ASP A 143 -12.43 4.25 6.74
N ASP A 144 -11.70 5.30 7.12
CA ASP A 144 -11.64 6.55 6.36
C ASP A 144 -10.85 6.38 5.06
N ILE A 145 -9.78 5.58 5.10
CA ILE A 145 -8.99 5.23 3.92
C ILE A 145 -9.87 4.46 2.94
N LEU A 146 -10.56 3.41 3.39
CA LEU A 146 -11.42 2.61 2.52
C LEU A 146 -12.53 3.46 1.90
N ARG A 147 -13.21 4.32 2.67
CA ARG A 147 -14.31 5.17 2.17
C ARG A 147 -13.87 6.19 1.11
N SER A 148 -12.62 6.63 1.14
CA SER A 148 -12.12 7.71 0.29
C SER A 148 -11.26 7.24 -0.87
N PHE A 149 -10.85 5.97 -0.88
CA PHE A 149 -9.99 5.40 -1.93
C PHE A 149 -10.68 5.33 -3.30
N LYS A 150 -9.96 5.72 -4.35
CA LYS A 150 -10.46 5.79 -5.75
C LYS A 150 -9.60 5.02 -6.76
N GLY A 151 -8.53 4.39 -6.29
CA GLY A 151 -7.58 3.67 -7.12
C GLY A 151 -8.01 2.25 -7.51
N LYS A 152 -7.03 1.46 -7.96
CA LYS A 152 -7.24 0.10 -8.47
C LYS A 152 -6.96 -0.98 -7.42
N CYS A 153 -6.02 -0.74 -6.53
CA CYS A 153 -5.55 -1.72 -5.56
C CYS A 153 -5.35 -1.08 -4.19
N LEU A 154 -6.01 -1.61 -3.17
CA LEU A 154 -5.85 -1.16 -1.79
C LEU A 154 -5.49 -2.35 -0.88
N ASN A 155 -4.39 -2.22 -0.16
CA ASN A 155 -3.99 -3.16 0.88
C ASN A 155 -3.93 -2.44 2.21
N LEU A 156 -4.80 -2.85 3.13
CA LEU A 156 -4.79 -2.37 4.50
C LEU A 156 -4.27 -3.47 5.41
N ILE A 157 -3.17 -3.20 6.10
CA ILE A 157 -2.44 -4.17 6.91
C ILE A 157 -2.42 -3.67 8.36
N SER A 158 -2.71 -4.57 9.30
CA SER A 158 -2.76 -4.30 10.74
C SER A 158 -3.78 -3.22 11.15
N VAL A 159 -4.74 -2.91 10.29
CA VAL A 159 -5.76 -1.88 10.51
C VAL A 159 -6.96 -2.39 11.32
N HIS A 160 -7.73 -1.47 11.88
CA HIS A 160 -9.08 -1.71 12.41
C HIS A 160 -10.12 -1.15 11.42
N LEU A 161 -11.19 -1.91 11.17
CA LEU A 161 -12.32 -1.49 10.35
C LEU A 161 -13.63 -1.95 10.97
N GLN A 162 -14.64 -1.09 10.91
CA GLN A 162 -15.97 -1.45 11.33
C GLN A 162 -16.64 -2.39 10.33
N LEU A 163 -17.42 -3.34 10.87
CA LEU A 163 -18.27 -4.24 10.08
C LEU A 163 -19.16 -3.47 9.10
N SER A 164 -19.73 -2.36 9.56
CA SER A 164 -20.59 -1.48 8.76
C SER A 164 -19.88 -0.88 7.56
N THR A 165 -18.58 -0.59 7.66
CA THR A 165 -17.78 -0.07 6.55
C THR A 165 -17.59 -1.13 5.47
N ILE A 166 -17.35 -2.38 5.83
CA ILE A 166 -17.23 -3.50 4.87
C ILE A 166 -18.57 -3.76 4.18
N THR A 167 -19.66 -3.82 4.95
CA THR A 167 -21.01 -3.98 4.39
C THR A 167 -21.35 -2.83 3.44
N LYS A 168 -21.03 -1.58 3.82
CA LYS A 168 -21.22 -0.42 2.96
C LYS A 168 -20.37 -0.49 1.70
N PHE A 169 -19.10 -0.86 1.80
CA PHE A 169 -18.22 -1.06 0.65
C PHE A 169 -18.84 -2.05 -0.36
N LEU A 170 -19.28 -3.22 0.11
CA LEU A 170 -19.89 -4.24 -0.76
C LEU A 170 -21.16 -3.72 -1.43
N ASN A 171 -22.02 -3.02 -0.68
CA ASN A 171 -23.27 -2.44 -1.20
C ASN A 171 -23.02 -1.31 -2.20
N ASP A 172 -22.08 -0.41 -1.92
CA ASP A 172 -21.69 0.69 -2.82
C ASP A 172 -21.07 0.15 -4.11
N TRP A 173 -20.24 -0.90 -4.04
CA TRP A 173 -19.70 -1.55 -5.24
C TRP A 173 -20.79 -2.29 -6.03
N LYS A 174 -21.67 -3.03 -5.36
CA LYS A 174 -22.78 -3.77 -5.98
C LYS A 174 -23.74 -2.86 -6.72
N SER A 175 -24.09 -1.73 -6.11
CA SER A 175 -25.01 -0.73 -6.67
C SER A 175 -24.35 0.22 -7.68
N ASP A 176 -23.06 0.03 -7.98
CA ASP A 176 -22.27 0.89 -8.88
C ASP A 176 -22.20 2.36 -8.41
N LEU A 177 -22.38 2.60 -7.10
CA LEU A 177 -22.28 3.92 -6.48
C LEU A 177 -20.85 4.26 -6.04
N GLY A 178 -19.96 3.27 -5.92
CA GLY A 178 -18.59 3.45 -5.50
C GLY A 178 -17.64 2.37 -6.03
N PHE A 179 -16.33 2.61 -5.89
CA PHE A 179 -15.29 1.61 -6.13
C PHE A 179 -15.23 1.02 -7.55
N ARG A 180 -15.76 1.72 -8.57
CA ARG A 180 -15.78 1.22 -9.96
C ARG A 180 -14.39 0.93 -10.54
N ASN A 181 -13.38 1.68 -10.13
CA ASN A 181 -11.98 1.48 -10.56
C ASN A 181 -11.28 0.34 -9.80
N LEU A 182 -11.82 -0.07 -8.66
CA LEU A 182 -11.20 -1.05 -7.78
C LEU A 182 -11.15 -2.41 -8.45
N LYS A 183 -9.97 -3.01 -8.47
CA LYS A 183 -9.70 -4.36 -8.96
C LYS A 183 -9.44 -5.34 -7.82
N PHE A 184 -8.79 -4.85 -6.77
CA PHE A 184 -8.37 -5.65 -5.65
C PHE A 184 -8.42 -4.86 -4.33
N LEU A 185 -8.95 -5.50 -3.29
CA LEU A 185 -8.87 -5.03 -1.91
C LEU A 185 -8.45 -6.19 -1.00
N SER A 186 -7.41 -5.94 -0.21
CA SER A 186 -6.97 -6.81 0.88
C SER A 186 -7.04 -6.05 2.19
N ILE A 187 -7.60 -6.69 3.21
CA ILE A 187 -7.62 -6.17 4.57
C ILE A 187 -7.15 -7.27 5.50
N CYS A 188 -6.10 -6.99 6.25
CA CYS A 188 -5.55 -7.86 7.28
C CYS A 188 -5.62 -7.13 8.62
N HIS A 189 -6.38 -7.67 9.56
CA HIS A 189 -6.56 -7.06 10.88
C HIS A 189 -5.42 -7.43 11.83
N SER A 190 -5.06 -6.48 12.71
CA SER A 190 -4.08 -6.70 13.78
C SER A 190 -4.66 -7.52 14.95
N TYR A 191 -5.98 -7.49 15.14
CA TYR A 191 -6.68 -8.16 16.24
C TYR A 191 -7.69 -9.18 15.72
N ASN A 192 -8.01 -10.17 16.56
CA ASN A 192 -9.13 -11.08 16.30
C ASN A 192 -10.44 -10.31 16.47
N GLU A 193 -10.93 -9.70 15.40
CA GLU A 193 -12.28 -9.17 15.38
C GLU A 193 -13.27 -10.30 15.12
N ASN A 194 -14.30 -10.38 15.95
CA ASN A 194 -15.41 -11.30 15.72
C ASN A 194 -16.37 -10.67 14.70
N TRP A 195 -15.92 -10.57 13.44
CA TRP A 195 -16.84 -10.24 12.36
C TRP A 195 -17.92 -11.29 12.26
N ASP A 196 -19.16 -10.85 12.33
CA ASP A 196 -20.30 -11.69 12.02
C ASP A 196 -20.37 -11.88 10.50
N ILE A 197 -19.69 -12.93 10.03
CA ILE A 197 -19.60 -13.28 8.61
C ILE A 197 -20.99 -13.54 8.02
N ALA A 198 -21.90 -14.12 8.81
CA ALA A 198 -23.27 -14.39 8.35
C ALA A 198 -24.01 -13.08 8.10
N LYS A 199 -23.89 -12.14 9.05
CA LYS A 199 -24.47 -10.81 8.91
C LYS A 199 -23.89 -10.03 7.73
N ILE A 200 -22.56 -10.05 7.51
CA ILE A 200 -21.98 -9.40 6.30
C ILE A 200 -22.62 -9.98 5.05
N MET A 201 -22.72 -11.31 4.97
CA MET A 201 -23.25 -11.98 3.78
C MET A 201 -24.72 -11.64 3.54
N GLU A 202 -25.54 -11.63 4.59
CA GLU A 202 -26.95 -11.25 4.54
C GLU A 202 -27.12 -9.78 4.10
N ASP A 203 -26.45 -8.84 4.80
CA ASP A 203 -26.62 -7.41 4.59
C ASP A 203 -26.03 -6.89 3.26
N SER A 204 -25.06 -7.61 2.68
CA SER A 204 -24.44 -7.25 1.38
C SER A 204 -25.01 -8.02 0.18
N GLY A 205 -25.73 -9.10 0.43
CA GLY A 205 -26.21 -10.02 -0.60
C GLY A 205 -25.09 -10.83 -1.27
N VAL A 206 -23.97 -11.05 -0.58
CA VAL A 206 -22.91 -11.98 -1.03
C VAL A 206 -23.47 -13.40 -1.08
N ARG A 207 -23.27 -14.06 -2.23
CA ARG A 207 -23.79 -15.39 -2.51
C ARG A 207 -22.69 -16.44 -2.46
N ARG A 208 -23.09 -17.72 -2.44
CA ARG A 208 -22.18 -18.86 -2.41
C ARG A 208 -22.41 -19.77 -3.63
N LEU A 209 -21.33 -20.16 -4.29
CA LEU A 209 -21.31 -21.20 -5.32
C LEU A 209 -21.30 -22.60 -4.69
N LEU A 210 -21.73 -23.60 -5.46
CA LEU A 210 -21.63 -25.01 -5.08
C LEU A 210 -20.15 -25.42 -4.96
N ASP A 211 -19.38 -25.15 -6.01
CA ASP A 211 -17.96 -25.46 -6.13
C ASP A 211 -17.06 -24.29 -5.75
N TYR A 212 -15.77 -24.61 -5.53
CA TYR A 212 -14.74 -23.60 -5.30
C TYR A 212 -14.19 -23.05 -6.62
N ASN A 213 -13.88 -21.75 -6.60
CA ASN A 213 -13.06 -21.13 -7.62
C ASN A 213 -11.67 -20.84 -7.09
N VAL A 214 -10.68 -21.14 -7.92
CA VAL A 214 -9.31 -20.68 -7.75
C VAL A 214 -9.15 -19.42 -8.58
N ILE A 215 -9.07 -18.29 -7.88
CA ILE A 215 -8.81 -16.99 -8.47
C ILE A 215 -7.32 -16.71 -8.39
N LYS A 216 -6.70 -16.31 -9.48
CA LYS A 216 -5.30 -15.91 -9.55
C LYS A 216 -5.19 -14.50 -10.11
N TRP A 217 -4.36 -13.66 -9.51
CA TRP A 217 -4.11 -12.32 -10.02
C TRP A 217 -2.68 -11.90 -9.76
N LYS A 218 -2.25 -10.86 -10.45
CA LYS A 218 -0.95 -10.22 -10.24
C LYS A 218 -1.16 -8.98 -9.37
N GLU A 219 -0.48 -8.96 -8.23
CA GLU A 219 -0.47 -7.83 -7.32
C GLU A 219 0.86 -7.08 -7.48
N ARG A 220 0.78 -5.75 -7.62
CA ARG A 220 1.97 -4.92 -7.74
C ARG A 220 2.72 -4.88 -6.40
N ARG A 221 4.05 -4.88 -6.48
CA ARG A 221 4.96 -4.69 -5.37
C ARG A 221 5.93 -3.58 -5.69
N LEU A 222 6.33 -2.85 -4.65
CA LEU A 222 7.55 -2.07 -4.72
C LEU A 222 8.73 -3.03 -4.81
N SER A 223 9.62 -2.84 -5.78
CA SER A 223 10.76 -3.73 -6.03
C SER A 223 11.81 -3.59 -4.93
N THR A 224 11.83 -4.43 -3.89
CA THR A 224 12.93 -4.40 -2.91
C THR A 224 14.23 -4.89 -3.54
N VAL A 225 15.38 -4.33 -3.14
CA VAL A 225 16.71 -4.74 -3.65
C VAL A 225 16.98 -6.23 -3.41
N SER A 226 16.32 -6.80 -2.39
CA SER A 226 16.44 -8.20 -1.95
C SER A 226 15.49 -9.21 -2.60
N SER A 227 14.47 -8.76 -3.35
CA SER A 227 13.60 -9.68 -4.10
C SER A 227 13.98 -9.64 -5.56
N GLU A 228 14.22 -10.81 -6.17
CA GLU A 228 14.34 -10.93 -7.63
C GLU A 228 13.29 -10.03 -8.28
N TRP A 229 13.73 -9.07 -9.09
CA TRP A 229 13.03 -7.93 -9.72
C TRP A 229 11.60 -8.18 -10.26
N LYS A 230 10.70 -8.65 -9.42
CA LYS A 230 9.33 -8.99 -9.78
C LYS A 230 8.46 -7.92 -9.18
N GLU A 231 8.24 -6.87 -9.97
CA GLU A 231 7.22 -5.83 -9.73
C GLU A 231 5.84 -6.43 -9.47
N TRP A 232 5.62 -7.68 -9.86
CA TRP A 232 4.35 -8.38 -9.75
C TRP A 232 4.50 -9.69 -8.99
N LYS A 233 3.68 -9.87 -7.95
CA LYS A 233 3.53 -11.14 -7.25
C LYS A 233 2.25 -11.84 -7.70
N GLU A 234 2.35 -13.10 -8.08
CA GLU A 234 1.17 -13.94 -8.25
C GLU A 234 0.52 -14.21 -6.88
N ARG A 235 -0.78 -13.95 -6.82
CA ARG A 235 -1.64 -14.26 -5.69
C ARG A 235 -2.68 -15.28 -6.10
N ARG A 236 -3.18 -16.00 -5.10
CA ARG A 236 -4.21 -17.02 -5.27
C ARG A 236 -5.23 -16.90 -4.16
N LEU A 237 -6.50 -16.97 -4.51
CA LEU A 237 -7.62 -17.04 -3.58
C LEU A 237 -8.48 -18.25 -3.92
N LEU A 238 -8.79 -19.07 -2.91
CA LEU A 238 -9.77 -20.13 -3.01
C LEU A 238 -11.05 -19.65 -2.32
N THR A 239 -12.13 -19.47 -3.08
CA THR A 239 -13.41 -19.05 -2.50
C THR A 239 -14.61 -19.59 -3.26
N ARG A 240 -15.73 -19.70 -2.56
CA ARG A 240 -17.06 -19.94 -3.14
C ARG A 240 -17.92 -18.68 -3.11
N LYS A 241 -17.49 -17.63 -2.39
CA LYS A 241 -18.29 -16.44 -2.14
C LYS A 241 -18.08 -15.45 -3.27
N TYR A 242 -19.16 -14.88 -3.77
CA TYR A 242 -19.14 -13.90 -4.85
C TYR A 242 -20.24 -12.87 -4.70
N LEU A 243 -20.08 -11.76 -5.41
CA LEU A 243 -21.02 -10.66 -5.50
C LEU A 243 -21.07 -10.19 -6.96
N ASP A 244 -22.27 -10.02 -7.50
CA ASP A 244 -22.47 -9.50 -8.86
C ASP A 244 -22.91 -8.05 -8.77
N ARG A 245 -22.30 -7.18 -9.56
CA ARG A 245 -22.70 -5.77 -9.67
C ARG A 245 -24.00 -5.65 -10.47
N ASP A 246 -24.88 -4.78 -10.01
CA ASP A 246 -26.23 -4.67 -10.57
C ASP A 246 -26.23 -4.02 -11.97
N SER A 247 -25.30 -3.09 -12.24
CA SER A 247 -25.27 -2.31 -13.49
C SER A 247 -24.74 -3.08 -14.70
N ASP A 248 -23.69 -3.89 -14.53
CA ASP A 248 -22.96 -4.55 -15.62
C ASP A 248 -22.81 -6.07 -15.45
N ARG A 249 -23.33 -6.63 -14.34
CA ARG A 249 -23.15 -8.05 -13.97
C ARG A 249 -21.69 -8.46 -13.79
N GLU A 250 -20.78 -7.50 -13.61
CA GLU A 250 -19.40 -7.78 -13.26
C GLU A 250 -19.37 -8.54 -11.93
N ARG A 251 -18.63 -9.66 -11.89
CA ARG A 251 -18.54 -10.52 -10.70
C ARG A 251 -17.29 -10.21 -9.92
N ALA A 252 -17.42 -10.03 -8.61
CA ALA A 252 -16.32 -10.06 -7.68
C ALA A 252 -16.34 -11.31 -6.81
N PHE A 253 -15.14 -11.79 -6.46
CA PHE A 253 -14.93 -12.90 -5.55
C PHE A 253 -14.49 -12.37 -4.21
N VAL A 254 -15.12 -12.91 -3.16
CA VAL A 254 -14.94 -12.41 -1.79
C VAL A 254 -14.38 -13.52 -0.92
N HIS A 255 -13.48 -13.19 -0.01
CA HIS A 255 -13.13 -14.04 1.11
C HIS A 255 -13.32 -13.23 2.38
N ILE A 256 -13.93 -13.84 3.38
CA ILE A 256 -14.23 -13.21 4.66
C ILE A 256 -13.89 -14.23 5.72
N SER A 257 -12.97 -13.86 6.60
CA SER A 257 -12.56 -14.58 7.80
C SER A 257 -12.38 -13.57 8.96
N PRO A 258 -12.23 -14.01 10.21
CA PRO A 258 -12.05 -13.11 11.35
C PRO A 258 -10.82 -12.19 11.29
N ARG A 259 -9.82 -12.52 10.45
CA ARG A 259 -8.57 -11.73 10.32
C ARG A 259 -8.39 -11.09 8.96
N GLU A 260 -9.06 -11.62 7.95
CA GLU A 260 -8.76 -11.31 6.56
C GLU A 260 -10.03 -11.13 5.75
N PHE A 261 -10.06 -10.03 5.00
CA PHE A 261 -11.02 -9.79 3.94
C PHE A 261 -10.28 -9.63 2.62
N TYR A 262 -10.71 -10.36 1.60
CA TYR A 262 -10.24 -10.17 0.23
C TYR A 262 -11.41 -9.95 -0.70
N PHE A 263 -11.21 -9.06 -1.65
CA PHE A 263 -12.16 -8.77 -2.72
C PHE A 263 -11.39 -8.65 -4.04
N VAL A 264 -11.77 -9.47 -5.02
CA VAL A 264 -11.09 -9.54 -6.33
C VAL A 264 -12.13 -9.43 -7.42
N VAL A 265 -12.02 -8.43 -8.30
CA VAL A 265 -12.89 -8.28 -9.46
C VAL A 265 -12.51 -9.30 -10.54
N GLY A 266 -13.50 -10.03 -11.04
CA GLY A 266 -13.33 -11.17 -11.94
C GLY A 266 -12.62 -10.83 -13.25
N SER A 267 -12.95 -9.71 -13.89
CA SER A 267 -12.25 -9.23 -15.10
C SER A 267 -10.78 -8.88 -14.87
N SER A 268 -10.34 -8.76 -13.62
CA SER A 268 -8.95 -8.46 -13.25
C SER A 268 -8.16 -9.69 -12.81
N ALA A 269 -8.74 -10.90 -12.92
CA ALA A 269 -8.15 -12.13 -12.45
C ALA A 269 -8.36 -13.30 -13.42
N GLU A 270 -7.43 -14.26 -13.38
CA GLU A 270 -7.63 -15.57 -13.98
C GLU A 270 -8.47 -16.44 -13.04
N ILE A 271 -9.50 -17.09 -13.59
CA ILE A 271 -10.46 -17.89 -12.81
C ILE A 271 -10.39 -19.34 -13.30
N LYS A 272 -10.15 -20.28 -12.38
CA LYS A 272 -10.22 -21.73 -12.63
C LYS A 272 -11.26 -22.36 -11.71
N ASN A 273 -12.21 -23.08 -12.29
CA ASN A 273 -13.21 -23.85 -11.52
C ASN A 273 -12.53 -25.10 -10.95
N GLY A 274 -12.55 -25.26 -9.63
CA GLY A 274 -12.05 -26.47 -8.98
C GLY A 274 -13.17 -27.51 -8.90
N ARG A 275 -13.16 -28.52 -9.77
CA ARG A 275 -13.88 -29.77 -9.49
C ARG A 275 -13.09 -30.54 -8.43
N TRP A 276 -13.74 -30.92 -7.33
CA TRP A 276 -13.18 -31.92 -6.42
C TRP A 276 -13.05 -33.24 -7.18
N PHE A 277 -11.81 -33.68 -7.44
CA PHE A 277 -11.56 -35.10 -7.62
C PHE A 277 -11.44 -35.68 -6.21
N ASN A 278 -12.46 -36.42 -5.79
CA ASN A 278 -12.36 -37.27 -4.60
C ASN A 278 -11.27 -38.31 -4.87
N TRP A 279 -10.26 -38.36 -4.02
CA TRP A 279 -9.40 -39.52 -3.83
C TRP A 279 -9.86 -40.24 -2.58
#